data_AF-A0A380Q076-F1
#
_entry.id   AF-A0A380Q076-F1
#
_cell.length_a   1.000
_cell.length_b   1.000
_cell.length_c   1.000
_cell.angle_alpha   90.00
_cell.angle_beta   90.00
_cell.angle_gamma   90.00
#
_symmetry.space_group_name_H-M   'P 1'
#
loop_
_entity.id
_entity.type
_entity.pdbx_description
1 polymer ?
#
loop_
_entity_poly.entity_id
_entity_poly.type
_entity_poly.pdbx_seq_one_letter_code
_entity_poly.pdbx_strand_id
1 'polypeptide(L)'
;MGGGVKTRLTSTYTRGNSLSALPDVYSTEIGGVGIRIKWPVSRDAAYFPTIQDCQSPCTINNDSLLIEFIQIGKITAGDIPQGEIAKVVLTAAEETSNSVTLLSIVLTANTSVVVRSCMIANSNLNIDLGSYPLSDFNTGNKHGTQVPFSISVYCPQASSVKIAFTTVEQQPVGSSRGVIRNTIPVENGGAKGIGTRMLTGNGIIAQQVDGTKSSEIIFNVDEHKDLNYFAQIYIVDSDRKNITSGNVAGQVYFNLTIE
;
A
#
# COMPACT_ATOMS: atom_id res chain seq x y z
N MET A 1 -56.67 -12.85 -23.42
CA MET A 1 -56.50 -11.50 -24.00
C MET A 1 -56.20 -10.55 -22.85
N GLY A 2 -55.07 -9.88 -22.87
CA GLY A 2 -54.61 -8.95 -21.82
C GLY A 2 -53.38 -8.20 -22.29
N GLY A 3 -53.48 -7.54 -23.44
CA GLY A 3 -52.43 -6.65 -23.95
C GLY A 3 -52.69 -5.23 -23.47
N GLY A 4 -51.69 -4.58 -22.87
CA GLY A 4 -51.74 -3.15 -22.56
C GLY A 4 -51.25 -2.72 -21.18
N VAL A 5 -50.96 -3.65 -20.26
CA VAL A 5 -50.40 -3.26 -18.95
C VAL A 5 -48.92 -2.93 -19.14
N LYS A 6 -48.57 -1.64 -19.07
CA LYS A 6 -47.17 -1.22 -18.92
C LYS A 6 -46.73 -1.64 -17.52
N THR A 7 -45.57 -2.27 -17.43
CA THR A 7 -44.98 -2.66 -16.14
C THR A 7 -43.66 -1.93 -15.95
N ARG A 8 -43.29 -1.71 -14.70
CA ARG A 8 -42.11 -0.95 -14.31
C ARG A 8 -41.22 -1.78 -13.42
N LEU A 9 -39.95 -1.86 -13.78
CA LEU A 9 -38.88 -2.44 -12.98
C LEU A 9 -38.21 -1.32 -12.20
N THR A 10 -38.30 -1.40 -10.88
CA THR A 10 -37.67 -0.45 -9.97
C THR A 10 -36.59 -1.16 -9.18
N SER A 11 -35.36 -0.72 -9.37
CA SER A 11 -34.17 -1.22 -8.67
C SER A 11 -33.75 -0.22 -7.61
N THR A 12 -33.57 -0.67 -6.37
CA THR A 12 -33.28 0.21 -5.22
C THR A 12 -32.26 -0.43 -4.29
N TYR A 13 -31.45 0.41 -3.64
CA TYR A 13 -30.72 0.00 -2.45
C TYR A 13 -31.70 -0.11 -1.29
N THR A 14 -31.50 -1.12 -0.44
CA THR A 14 -32.36 -1.39 0.72
C THR A 14 -31.76 -0.84 2.00
N ARG A 15 -30.49 -0.46 1.97
CA ARG A 15 -29.81 0.23 3.05
C ARG A 15 -29.80 1.72 2.73
N GLY A 16 -29.74 2.57 3.75
CA GLY A 16 -29.79 4.04 3.62
C GLY A 16 -28.53 4.65 2.99
N ASN A 17 -27.99 4.03 1.94
CA ASN A 17 -26.79 4.45 1.25
C ASN A 17 -27.02 5.81 0.57
N SER A 18 -26.11 6.75 0.78
CA SER A 18 -26.14 8.07 0.14
C SER A 18 -25.32 8.07 -1.14
N LEU A 19 -25.70 8.84 -2.15
CA LEU A 19 -24.92 8.95 -3.37
C LEU A 19 -23.57 9.62 -3.07
N SER A 20 -22.49 9.03 -3.56
CA SER A 20 -21.14 9.59 -3.44
C SER A 20 -20.86 10.64 -4.53
N ALA A 21 -19.66 11.21 -4.55
CA ALA A 21 -19.22 12.10 -5.62
C ALA A 21 -18.98 11.36 -6.96
N LEU A 22 -18.86 10.03 -6.94
CA LEU A 22 -18.69 9.22 -8.16
C LEU A 22 -20.06 8.80 -8.72
N PRO A 23 -20.22 8.77 -10.05
CA PRO A 23 -21.49 8.42 -10.70
C PRO A 23 -21.90 6.99 -10.37
N ASP A 24 -23.17 6.80 -10.01
CA ASP A 24 -23.79 5.52 -9.66
C ASP A 24 -23.17 4.79 -8.46
N VAL A 25 -22.30 5.45 -7.69
CA VAL A 25 -21.65 4.87 -6.51
C VAL A 25 -22.28 5.43 -5.24
N TYR A 26 -22.71 4.53 -4.37
CA TYR A 26 -23.38 4.85 -3.12
C TYR A 26 -22.50 4.49 -1.91
N SER A 27 -22.50 5.30 -0.86
CA SER A 27 -21.69 5.08 0.34
C SER A 27 -22.10 3.81 1.08
N THR A 28 -21.15 2.96 1.45
CA THR A 28 -21.41 1.82 2.35
C THR A 28 -21.36 2.24 3.82
N GLU A 29 -21.59 1.29 4.73
CA GLU A 29 -21.37 1.42 6.17
C GLU A 29 -19.88 1.62 6.51
N ILE A 30 -18.99 1.32 5.56
CA ILE A 30 -17.55 1.49 5.69
C ILE A 30 -17.12 2.83 5.10
N GLY A 31 -16.55 3.68 5.96
CA GLY A 31 -15.99 4.96 5.56
C GLY A 31 -14.96 4.81 4.44
N GLY A 32 -15.11 5.61 3.38
CA GLY A 32 -14.23 5.59 2.21
C GLY A 32 -14.48 4.47 1.20
N VAL A 33 -15.46 3.58 1.44
CA VAL A 33 -15.90 2.53 0.50
C VAL A 33 -17.31 2.83 0.00
N GLY A 34 -17.45 2.90 -1.31
CA GLY A 34 -18.71 2.95 -2.02
C GLY A 34 -19.06 1.60 -2.64
N ILE A 35 -20.32 1.44 -3.00
CA ILE A 35 -20.86 0.29 -3.71
C ILE A 35 -21.60 0.78 -4.96
N ARG A 36 -21.45 0.06 -6.07
CA ARG A 36 -22.39 0.16 -7.19
C ARG A 36 -22.83 -1.22 -7.62
N ILE A 37 -24.09 -1.33 -7.98
CA ILE A 37 -24.72 -2.59 -8.40
C ILE A 37 -25.28 -2.40 -9.80
N LYS A 38 -24.98 -3.35 -10.69
CA LYS A 38 -25.51 -3.37 -12.05
C LYS A 38 -26.23 -4.68 -12.31
N TRP A 39 -27.50 -4.58 -12.67
CA TRP A 39 -28.26 -5.72 -13.14
C TRP A 39 -29.44 -5.31 -14.02
N PRO A 40 -29.64 -5.95 -15.17
CA PRO A 40 -28.77 -6.97 -15.79
C PRO A 40 -27.49 -6.34 -16.39
N VAL A 41 -26.33 -7.03 -16.30
CA VAL A 41 -25.01 -6.47 -16.72
C VAL A 41 -24.96 -6.09 -18.20
N SER A 42 -25.67 -6.83 -19.06
CA SER A 42 -25.72 -6.58 -20.51
C SER A 42 -26.39 -5.26 -20.90
N ARG A 43 -27.10 -4.58 -19.99
CA ARG A 43 -27.75 -3.29 -20.26
C ARG A 43 -26.88 -2.13 -19.82
N ASP A 44 -26.64 -1.16 -20.71
CA ASP A 44 -25.74 -0.04 -20.42
C ASP A 44 -26.19 0.82 -19.23
N ALA A 45 -27.48 1.18 -19.16
CA ALA A 45 -28.05 2.04 -18.11
C ALA A 45 -28.80 1.26 -17.02
N ALA A 46 -28.17 0.23 -16.45
CA ALA A 46 -28.78 -0.65 -15.44
C ALA A 46 -28.08 -0.62 -14.07
N TYR A 47 -27.34 0.46 -13.79
CA TYR A 47 -26.84 0.71 -12.44
C TYR A 47 -27.97 1.12 -11.49
N PHE A 48 -27.89 0.68 -10.25
CA PHE A 48 -28.88 0.96 -9.23
C PHE A 48 -28.62 2.35 -8.63
N PRO A 49 -29.68 3.07 -8.22
CA PRO A 49 -31.09 2.79 -8.44
C PRO A 49 -31.51 3.12 -9.88
N THR A 50 -32.47 2.38 -10.41
CA THR A 50 -33.02 2.64 -11.75
C THR A 50 -34.50 2.36 -11.81
N ILE A 51 -35.21 3.08 -12.69
CA ILE A 51 -36.60 2.86 -13.03
C ILE A 51 -36.65 2.60 -14.53
N GLN A 52 -37.18 1.44 -14.92
CA GLN A 52 -37.29 1.06 -16.32
C GLN A 52 -38.71 0.59 -16.62
N ASP A 53 -39.36 1.23 -17.59
CA ASP A 53 -40.61 0.73 -18.14
C ASP A 53 -40.31 -0.43 -19.10
N CYS A 54 -41.06 -1.53 -18.98
CA CYS A 54 -41.00 -2.65 -19.90
C CYS A 54 -42.35 -2.86 -20.58
N GLN A 55 -42.31 -3.24 -21.86
CA GLN A 55 -43.48 -3.62 -22.61
C GLN A 55 -43.90 -5.04 -22.25
N SER A 56 -45.21 -5.27 -22.14
CA SER A 56 -45.76 -6.60 -21.84
C SER A 56 -45.62 -7.53 -23.06
N PRO A 57 -45.06 -8.75 -22.90
CA PRO A 57 -44.56 -9.34 -21.65
C PRO A 57 -43.17 -8.81 -21.25
N CYS A 58 -43.01 -8.46 -19.97
CA CYS A 58 -41.73 -8.00 -19.42
C CYS A 58 -40.79 -9.19 -19.20
N THR A 59 -39.95 -9.49 -20.20
CA THR A 59 -38.99 -10.59 -20.12
C THR A 59 -37.60 -10.07 -19.75
N ILE A 60 -37.00 -10.67 -18.72
CA ILE A 60 -35.59 -10.50 -18.38
C ILE A 60 -34.88 -11.80 -18.71
N ASN A 61 -33.91 -11.73 -19.64
CA ASN A 61 -33.06 -12.87 -19.96
C ASN A 61 -32.16 -13.20 -18.77
N ASN A 62 -31.72 -14.46 -18.69
CA ASN A 62 -30.71 -14.84 -17.73
C ASN A 62 -29.43 -14.01 -17.96
N ASP A 63 -29.02 -13.25 -16.96
CA ASP A 63 -27.86 -12.36 -17.04
C ASP A 63 -27.17 -12.28 -15.67
N SER A 64 -25.92 -11.82 -15.71
CA SER A 64 -25.08 -11.64 -14.53
C SER A 64 -25.50 -10.40 -13.74
N LEU A 65 -25.21 -10.47 -12.44
CA LEU A 65 -25.25 -9.38 -11.47
C LEU A 65 -23.80 -8.95 -11.20
N LEU A 66 -23.50 -7.67 -11.31
CA LEU A 66 -22.21 -7.11 -10.95
C LEU A 66 -22.36 -6.24 -9.70
N ILE A 67 -21.54 -6.52 -8.70
CA ILE A 67 -21.41 -5.73 -7.48
C ILE A 67 -19.95 -5.29 -7.40
N GLU A 68 -19.73 -3.99 -7.32
CA GLU A 68 -18.40 -3.41 -7.24
C GLU A 68 -18.27 -2.58 -5.97
N PHE A 69 -17.20 -2.84 -5.21
CA PHE A 69 -16.76 -1.99 -4.11
C PHE A 69 -15.71 -1.03 -4.64
N ILE A 70 -15.95 0.27 -4.48
CA ILE A 70 -15.15 1.34 -5.06
C ILE A 70 -14.60 2.20 -3.95
N GLN A 71 -13.32 2.51 -4.01
CA GLN A 71 -12.73 3.47 -3.09
C GLN A 71 -13.23 4.88 -3.42
N ILE A 72 -13.95 5.50 -2.49
CA ILE A 72 -14.47 6.87 -2.58
C ILE A 72 -13.76 7.84 -1.63
N GLY A 73 -12.80 7.34 -0.84
CA GLY A 73 -12.02 8.14 0.11
C GLY A 73 -11.00 7.31 0.89
N LYS A 74 -10.57 7.83 2.04
CA LYS A 74 -9.74 7.08 2.99
C LYS A 74 -10.57 5.95 3.60
N ILE A 75 -10.14 4.71 3.39
CA ILE A 75 -10.85 3.52 3.87
C ILE A 75 -10.64 3.37 5.38
N THR A 76 -11.73 3.15 6.12
CA THR A 76 -11.70 2.66 7.50
C THR A 76 -11.93 1.15 7.50
N ALA A 77 -11.23 0.41 8.36
CA ALA A 77 -11.51 -1.03 8.51
C ALA A 77 -12.86 -1.25 9.19
N GLY A 78 -13.52 -2.37 8.87
CA GLY A 78 -14.78 -2.77 9.48
C GLY A 78 -15.54 -3.79 8.64
N ASP A 79 -16.72 -4.17 9.09
CA ASP A 79 -17.56 -5.15 8.41
C ASP A 79 -18.79 -4.49 7.77
N ILE A 80 -19.03 -4.82 6.51
CA ILE A 80 -20.35 -4.63 5.90
C ILE A 80 -21.22 -5.79 6.39
N PRO A 81 -22.30 -5.52 7.17
CA PRO A 81 -23.08 -6.59 7.78
C PRO A 81 -23.82 -7.43 6.73
N GLN A 82 -24.10 -8.68 7.06
CA GLN A 82 -24.99 -9.54 6.27
C GLN A 82 -26.39 -8.94 6.14
N GLY A 83 -27.12 -9.33 5.10
CA GLY A 83 -28.51 -8.90 4.85
C GLY A 83 -28.73 -8.31 3.46
N GLU A 84 -29.97 -7.97 3.16
CA GLU A 84 -30.36 -7.41 1.86
C GLU A 84 -29.66 -6.05 1.62
N ILE A 85 -28.98 -5.91 0.48
CA ILE A 85 -28.31 -4.67 0.06
C ILE A 85 -29.08 -3.93 -1.04
N ALA A 86 -29.84 -4.67 -1.84
CA ALA A 86 -30.63 -4.12 -2.93
C ALA A 86 -31.73 -5.08 -3.35
N LYS A 87 -32.76 -4.53 -3.99
CA LYS A 87 -33.88 -5.30 -4.54
C LYS A 87 -34.38 -4.71 -5.85
N VAL A 88 -34.98 -5.58 -6.66
CA VAL A 88 -35.69 -5.22 -7.89
C VAL A 88 -37.14 -5.64 -7.76
N VAL A 89 -38.04 -4.69 -7.96
CA VAL A 89 -39.48 -4.88 -7.84
C VAL A 89 -40.15 -4.57 -9.17
N LEU A 90 -41.10 -5.42 -9.55
CA LEU A 90 -41.98 -5.23 -10.69
C LEU A 90 -43.32 -4.67 -10.18
N THR A 91 -43.74 -3.52 -10.72
CA THR A 91 -45.07 -2.94 -10.48
C THR A 91 -45.79 -2.75 -11.81
N ALA A 92 -47.12 -2.69 -11.79
CA ALA A 92 -47.84 -2.10 -12.93
C ALA A 92 -47.51 -0.60 -12.98
N ALA A 93 -47.34 -0.01 -14.16
CA ALA A 93 -46.89 1.39 -14.31
C ALA A 93 -47.87 2.40 -13.69
N GLU A 94 -49.15 2.02 -13.61
CA GLU A 94 -50.25 2.83 -13.06
C GLU A 94 -50.69 2.37 -11.65
N GLU A 95 -50.08 1.33 -11.07
CA GLU A 95 -50.37 0.89 -9.69
C GLU A 95 -49.14 1.01 -8.78
N THR A 96 -49.35 1.55 -7.59
CA THR A 96 -48.29 1.71 -6.57
C THR A 96 -48.41 0.73 -5.41
N SER A 97 -49.52 -0.01 -5.31
CA SER A 97 -49.84 -0.88 -4.17
C SER A 97 -49.47 -2.36 -4.41
N ASN A 98 -49.64 -2.86 -5.64
CA ASN A 98 -49.34 -4.24 -5.98
C ASN A 98 -47.95 -4.34 -6.61
N SER A 99 -47.06 -5.06 -5.93
CA SER A 99 -45.67 -5.19 -6.35
C SER A 99 -45.17 -6.62 -6.17
N VAL A 100 -44.35 -7.10 -7.11
CA VAL A 100 -43.73 -8.42 -7.07
C VAL A 100 -42.22 -8.23 -7.00
N THR A 101 -41.57 -8.84 -6.00
CA THR A 101 -40.10 -8.83 -5.92
C THR A 101 -39.55 -9.81 -6.94
N LEU A 102 -38.76 -9.31 -7.90
CA LEU A 102 -38.15 -10.09 -8.96
C LEU A 102 -36.76 -10.61 -8.55
N LEU A 103 -36.01 -9.78 -7.82
CA LEU A 103 -34.65 -10.07 -7.38
C LEU A 103 -34.39 -9.44 -6.02
N SER A 104 -33.87 -10.21 -5.08
CA SER A 104 -33.27 -9.72 -3.83
C SER A 104 -31.78 -10.03 -3.84
N ILE A 105 -30.97 -9.04 -3.53
CA ILE A 105 -29.51 -9.17 -3.45
C ILE A 105 -29.14 -9.13 -1.98
N VAL A 106 -28.64 -10.26 -1.48
CA VAL A 106 -28.38 -10.48 -0.05
C VAL A 106 -26.93 -10.87 0.16
N LEU A 107 -26.25 -10.15 1.05
CA LEU A 107 -24.97 -10.61 1.59
C LEU A 107 -25.26 -11.73 2.59
N THR A 108 -24.83 -12.96 2.29
CA THR A 108 -25.10 -14.15 3.12
C THR A 108 -24.21 -14.23 4.36
N ALA A 109 -23.17 -13.40 4.42
CA ALA A 109 -22.26 -13.25 5.55
C ALA A 109 -21.74 -11.81 5.62
N ASN A 110 -21.17 -11.44 6.76
CA ASN A 110 -20.46 -10.17 6.88
C ASN A 110 -19.30 -10.13 5.89
N THR A 111 -19.13 -9.00 5.20
CA THR A 111 -18.01 -8.77 4.28
C THR A 111 -17.01 -7.83 4.96
N SER A 112 -15.88 -8.37 5.38
CA SER A 112 -14.84 -7.61 6.07
C SER A 112 -14.02 -6.77 5.10
N VAL A 113 -14.02 -5.45 5.33
CA VAL A 113 -13.10 -4.51 4.69
C VAL A 113 -11.91 -4.32 5.59
N VAL A 114 -10.75 -4.70 5.07
CA VAL A 114 -9.48 -4.60 5.80
C VAL A 114 -8.61 -3.48 5.23
N VAL A 115 -7.99 -2.70 6.11
CA VAL A 115 -7.03 -1.66 5.72
C VAL A 115 -5.63 -2.19 5.97
N ARG A 116 -4.87 -2.39 4.89
CA ARG A 116 -3.45 -2.71 4.99
C ARG A 116 -2.69 -1.44 5.34
N SER A 117 -2.13 -1.41 6.54
CA SER A 117 -1.24 -0.34 6.98
C SER A 117 -0.06 -0.96 7.72
N CYS A 118 1.09 -0.32 7.67
CA CYS A 118 2.26 -0.70 8.44
C CYS A 118 2.92 0.58 8.94
N MET A 119 3.54 0.53 10.10
CA MET A 119 4.30 1.62 10.69
C MET A 119 5.72 1.19 11.01
N ILE A 120 6.64 2.15 11.03
CA ILE A 120 8.01 1.96 11.51
C ILE A 120 8.07 2.55 12.92
N ALA A 121 8.39 1.72 13.91
CA ALA A 121 8.39 2.14 15.31
C ALA A 121 9.58 3.06 15.64
N ASN A 122 10.74 2.80 15.02
CA ASN A 122 11.97 3.55 15.21
C ASN A 122 12.35 4.32 13.92
N SER A 123 11.64 5.42 13.66
CA SER A 123 11.81 6.23 12.46
C SER A 123 13.13 7.01 12.40
N ASN A 124 13.81 7.20 13.53
CA ASN A 124 15.11 7.86 13.62
C ASN A 124 16.12 6.95 14.31
N LEU A 125 17.17 6.60 13.59
CA LEU A 125 18.25 5.73 14.06
C LEU A 125 19.58 6.49 14.00
N ASN A 126 20.31 6.49 15.12
CA ASN A 126 21.67 7.03 15.18
C ASN A 126 22.64 5.89 15.49
N ILE A 127 23.55 5.61 14.56
CA ILE A 127 24.48 4.49 14.66
C ILE A 127 25.89 5.03 14.83
N ASP A 128 26.44 4.88 16.04
CA ASP A 128 27.83 5.25 16.31
C ASP A 128 28.76 4.17 15.76
N LEU A 129 29.58 4.54 14.78
CA LEU A 129 30.54 3.64 14.14
C LEU A 129 31.88 3.57 14.88
N GLY A 130 32.08 4.43 15.90
CA GLY A 130 33.28 4.55 16.69
C GLY A 130 34.35 5.44 16.08
N SER A 131 35.48 5.52 16.77
CA SER A 131 36.67 6.29 16.37
C SER A 131 37.84 5.36 16.08
N TYR A 132 38.60 5.65 15.03
CA TYR A 132 39.73 4.83 14.60
C TYR A 132 40.94 5.70 14.28
N PRO A 133 42.16 5.25 14.61
CA PRO A 133 43.36 5.93 14.16
C PRO A 133 43.51 5.76 12.64
N LEU A 134 43.95 6.80 11.93
CA LEU A 134 44.11 6.75 10.46
C LEU A 134 45.05 5.61 10.01
N SER A 135 46.03 5.26 10.84
CA SER A 135 46.97 4.16 10.61
C SER A 135 46.27 2.81 10.41
N ASP A 136 45.09 2.60 10.99
CA ASP A 136 44.32 1.36 10.84
C ASP A 136 43.82 1.13 9.41
N PHE A 137 43.73 2.20 8.61
CA PHE A 137 43.19 2.14 7.26
C PHE A 137 44.27 2.23 6.17
N ASN A 138 45.52 2.54 6.55
CA ASN A 138 46.62 2.72 5.61
C ASN A 138 47.20 1.40 5.05
N THR A 139 46.78 0.24 5.57
CA THR A 139 47.29 -1.07 5.13
C THR A 139 46.15 -2.08 4.90
N GLY A 140 46.25 -2.85 3.81
CA GLY A 140 45.29 -3.89 3.44
C GLY A 140 43.87 -3.38 3.12
N ASN A 141 42.88 -4.28 3.20
CA ASN A 141 41.46 -3.99 2.95
C ASN A 141 40.67 -3.76 4.24
N LYS A 142 41.32 -3.19 5.28
CA LYS A 142 40.67 -2.98 6.58
C LYS A 142 39.59 -1.89 6.48
N HIS A 143 38.47 -2.15 7.16
CA HIS A 143 37.33 -1.28 7.34
C HIS A 143 37.05 -1.12 8.85
N GLY A 144 36.10 -0.26 9.21
CA GLY A 144 35.62 -0.19 10.59
C GLY A 144 34.91 -1.48 11.01
N THR A 145 34.76 -1.66 12.32
CA THR A 145 33.95 -2.75 12.87
C THR A 145 32.50 -2.59 12.43
N GLN A 146 31.83 -3.71 12.15
CA GLN A 146 30.42 -3.74 11.83
C GLN A 146 29.58 -3.49 13.08
N VAL A 147 28.69 -2.51 13.00
CA VAL A 147 27.75 -2.14 14.05
C VAL A 147 26.35 -2.60 13.63
N PRO A 148 25.72 -3.55 14.35
CA PRO A 148 24.38 -4.00 14.03
C PRO A 148 23.34 -2.93 14.38
N PHE A 149 22.26 -2.86 13.61
CA PHE A 149 21.06 -2.10 13.93
C PHE A 149 19.82 -2.77 13.34
N SER A 150 18.64 -2.41 13.84
CA SER A 150 17.37 -2.93 13.35
C SER A 150 16.36 -1.82 13.07
N ILE A 151 15.48 -2.06 12.08
CA ILE A 151 14.30 -1.25 11.81
C ILE A 151 13.07 -2.10 12.17
N SER A 152 12.30 -1.64 13.14
CA SER A 152 11.13 -2.34 13.67
C SER A 152 9.88 -1.92 12.91
N VAL A 153 9.25 -2.88 12.24
CA VAL A 153 8.04 -2.70 11.44
C VAL A 153 6.87 -3.38 12.13
N TYR A 154 5.75 -2.66 12.25
CA TYR A 154 4.50 -3.18 12.79
C TYR A 154 3.41 -3.11 11.72
N CYS A 155 2.69 -4.19 11.49
CA CYS A 155 1.52 -4.21 10.62
C CYS A 155 0.36 -4.81 11.43
N PRO A 156 -0.83 -4.17 11.48
CA PRO A 156 -2.00 -4.72 12.17
C PRO A 156 -2.53 -6.01 11.53
N GLN A 157 -2.10 -6.30 10.30
CA GLN A 157 -2.42 -7.50 9.56
C GLN A 157 -1.21 -7.95 8.75
N ALA A 158 -1.05 -9.26 8.57
CA ALA A 158 -0.03 -9.85 7.72
C ALA A 158 -0.04 -9.19 6.33
N SER A 159 1.04 -8.48 6.00
CA SER A 159 1.15 -7.65 4.80
C SER A 159 2.56 -7.74 4.22
N SER A 160 2.65 -7.97 2.91
CA SER A 160 3.94 -7.86 2.21
C SER A 160 4.46 -6.42 2.28
N VAL A 161 5.71 -6.24 2.71
CA VAL A 161 6.36 -4.93 2.74
C VAL A 161 7.71 -4.99 2.07
N LYS A 162 8.07 -3.92 1.36
CA LYS A 162 9.41 -3.68 0.83
C LYS A 162 9.97 -2.39 1.39
N ILE A 163 11.25 -2.40 1.70
CA ILE A 163 12.00 -1.22 2.14
C ILE A 163 12.98 -0.79 1.05
N ALA A 164 13.03 0.51 0.77
CA ALA A 164 14.03 1.14 -0.07
C ALA A 164 14.85 2.10 0.78
N PHE A 165 16.17 2.12 0.57
CA PHE A 165 17.08 3.05 1.23
C PHE A 165 17.61 4.03 0.20
N THR A 166 17.64 5.32 0.54
CA THR A 166 18.09 6.40 -0.33
C THR A 166 19.03 7.30 0.45
N THR A 167 20.25 7.47 -0.05
CA THR A 167 21.19 8.46 0.51
C THR A 167 20.68 9.90 0.34
N VAL A 168 21.04 10.79 1.27
CA VAL A 168 20.67 12.22 1.16
C VAL A 168 21.22 12.84 -0.13
N GLU A 169 22.46 12.52 -0.44
CA GLU A 169 23.10 12.90 -1.70
C GLU A 169 23.03 11.73 -2.68
N GLN A 170 22.42 11.95 -3.85
CA GLN A 170 22.36 10.93 -4.89
C GLN A 170 23.76 10.43 -5.23
N GLN A 171 23.95 9.11 -5.13
CA GLN A 171 25.21 8.50 -5.50
C GLN A 171 25.41 8.62 -7.02
N PRO A 172 26.62 8.96 -7.48
CA PRO A 172 26.94 8.91 -8.91
C PRO A 172 26.66 7.52 -9.48
N VAL A 173 26.23 7.48 -10.74
CA VAL A 173 26.02 6.22 -11.48
C VAL A 173 27.30 5.38 -11.44
N GLY A 174 27.17 4.10 -11.07
CA GLY A 174 28.30 3.17 -10.94
C GLY A 174 28.98 3.16 -9.56
N SER A 175 28.45 3.90 -8.57
CA SER A 175 28.95 3.82 -7.19
C SER A 175 28.84 2.40 -6.64
N SER A 176 29.82 2.01 -5.82
CA SER A 176 29.81 0.69 -5.18
C SER A 176 28.58 0.52 -4.29
N ARG A 177 27.92 -0.64 -4.39
CA ARG A 177 26.69 -0.95 -3.65
C ARG A 177 26.88 -0.72 -2.14
N GLY A 178 25.92 -0.03 -1.54
CA GLY A 178 25.82 0.27 -0.12
C GLY A 178 26.76 1.34 0.42
N VAL A 179 27.60 1.93 -0.42
CA VAL A 179 28.48 3.02 -0.02
C VAL A 179 27.68 4.31 0.13
N ILE A 180 27.91 4.98 1.25
CA ILE A 180 27.34 6.26 1.62
C ILE A 180 28.51 7.22 1.81
N ARG A 181 28.55 8.28 1.01
CA ARG A 181 29.59 9.29 1.08
C ARG A 181 29.53 10.05 2.41
N ASN A 182 30.69 10.56 2.83
CA ASN A 182 30.75 11.45 3.98
C ASN A 182 29.99 12.74 3.66
N THR A 183 28.98 13.05 4.47
CA THR A 183 28.17 14.25 4.32
C THR A 183 28.82 15.48 4.97
N ILE A 184 29.93 15.31 5.69
CA ILE A 184 30.70 16.41 6.28
C ILE A 184 31.78 16.84 5.28
N PRO A 185 31.75 18.08 4.77
CA PRO A 185 32.79 18.60 3.89
C PRO A 185 34.17 18.63 4.57
N VAL A 186 35.25 18.46 3.81
CA VAL A 186 36.62 18.39 4.34
C VAL A 186 37.02 19.70 5.01
N GLU A 187 36.65 20.84 4.41
CA GLU A 187 36.83 22.18 4.95
C GLU A 187 36.13 22.40 6.30
N ASN A 188 35.11 21.60 6.60
CA ASN A 188 34.36 21.61 7.86
C ASN A 188 34.81 20.50 8.83
N GLY A 189 36.00 19.95 8.62
CA GLY A 189 36.59 18.90 9.47
C GLY A 189 36.16 17.48 9.09
N GLY A 190 35.58 17.27 7.90
CA GLY A 190 35.27 15.95 7.37
C GLY A 190 36.51 15.16 6.94
N ALA A 191 36.49 13.84 7.13
CA ALA A 191 37.54 12.96 6.59
C ALA A 191 37.41 12.84 5.06
N LYS A 192 38.55 12.90 4.36
CA LYS A 192 38.64 12.67 2.91
C LYS A 192 38.80 11.18 2.61
N GLY A 193 38.11 10.68 1.58
CA GLY A 193 38.27 9.30 1.09
C GLY A 193 37.72 8.20 2.02
N ILE A 194 37.02 8.60 3.08
CA ILE A 194 36.38 7.71 4.04
C ILE A 194 34.88 8.02 4.02
N GLY A 195 34.07 6.97 3.93
CA GLY A 195 32.62 7.05 4.02
C GLY A 195 32.08 5.98 4.96
N THR A 196 30.81 5.67 4.80
CA THR A 196 30.15 4.58 5.52
C THR A 196 29.58 3.57 4.53
N ARG A 197 29.33 2.35 4.99
CA ARG A 197 28.68 1.32 4.17
C ARG A 197 27.59 0.63 4.96
N MET A 198 26.43 0.48 4.33
CA MET A 198 25.33 -0.32 4.85
C MET A 198 25.37 -1.73 4.26
N LEU A 199 25.10 -2.71 5.11
CA LEU A 199 25.12 -4.14 4.80
C LEU A 199 23.78 -4.77 5.19
N THR A 200 23.38 -5.81 4.47
CA THR A 200 22.21 -6.64 4.78
C THR A 200 22.38 -7.36 6.14
N GLY A 201 21.31 -7.97 6.65
CA GLY A 201 21.29 -8.62 7.97
C GLY A 201 22.26 -9.79 8.16
N ASN A 202 22.96 -10.25 7.12
CA ASN A 202 24.04 -11.23 7.25
C ASN A 202 25.44 -10.58 7.46
N GLY A 203 25.56 -9.25 7.38
CA GLY A 203 26.82 -8.54 7.54
C GLY A 203 27.82 -8.73 6.39
N ILE A 204 27.45 -9.40 5.30
CA ILE A 204 28.35 -9.75 4.19
C ILE A 204 27.96 -8.99 2.93
N ILE A 205 26.68 -9.00 2.58
CA ILE A 205 26.20 -8.40 1.33
C ILE A 205 25.92 -6.92 1.58
N ALA A 206 26.37 -6.05 0.68
CA ALA A 206 26.08 -4.63 0.76
C ALA A 206 24.60 -4.33 0.48
N GLN A 207 23.98 -3.51 1.32
CA GLN A 207 22.59 -3.08 1.14
C GLN A 207 22.53 -2.00 0.05
N GLN A 208 21.55 -2.06 -0.85
CA GLN A 208 21.37 -1.00 -1.85
C GLN A 208 20.85 0.27 -1.16
N VAL A 209 21.40 1.45 -1.52
CA VAL A 209 21.08 2.76 -0.92
C VAL A 209 20.78 3.85 -1.97
N ASP A 210 20.36 3.44 -3.16
CA ASP A 210 20.05 4.30 -4.32
C ASP A 210 18.54 4.53 -4.53
N GLY A 211 17.70 4.08 -3.59
CA GLY A 211 16.24 4.12 -3.68
C GLY A 211 15.62 2.90 -4.32
N THR A 212 16.41 1.94 -4.84
CA THR A 212 15.86 0.68 -5.33
C THR A 212 15.26 -0.10 -4.16
N LYS A 213 14.02 -0.57 -4.33
CA LYS A 213 13.35 -1.43 -3.36
C LYS A 213 14.14 -2.72 -3.15
N SER A 214 14.33 -3.12 -1.90
CA SER A 214 14.99 -4.37 -1.57
C SER A 214 14.28 -5.55 -2.24
N SER A 215 15.07 -6.52 -2.69
CA SER A 215 14.57 -7.83 -3.15
C SER A 215 14.18 -8.74 -1.98
N GLU A 216 14.54 -8.38 -0.74
CA GLU A 216 14.17 -9.12 0.47
C GLU A 216 12.68 -8.92 0.83
N ILE A 217 11.88 -9.80 0.23
CA ILE A 217 10.83 -10.68 0.79
C ILE A 217 9.67 -10.07 1.61
N ILE A 218 8.47 -10.36 1.09
CA ILE A 218 7.14 -10.46 1.71
C ILE A 218 7.22 -11.05 3.13
N PHE A 219 6.90 -10.26 4.15
CA PHE A 219 6.74 -10.78 5.51
C PHE A 219 5.26 -10.91 5.85
N ASN A 220 4.81 -12.06 6.31
CA ASN A 220 3.58 -12.10 7.10
C ASN A 220 3.95 -11.53 8.47
N VAL A 221 3.83 -10.20 8.60
CA VAL A 221 3.99 -9.52 9.89
C VAL A 221 2.73 -9.84 10.69
N ASP A 222 2.78 -10.91 11.48
CA ASP A 222 1.64 -11.32 12.31
C ASP A 222 1.39 -10.34 13.47
N GLU A 223 2.31 -9.38 13.69
CA GLU A 223 2.09 -8.09 14.36
C GLU A 223 3.38 -7.24 14.33
N HIS A 224 4.57 -7.85 14.46
CA HIS A 224 5.86 -7.14 14.55
C HIS A 224 7.02 -7.86 13.84
N LYS A 225 7.92 -7.10 13.21
CA LYS A 225 9.13 -7.62 12.55
C LYS A 225 10.31 -6.65 12.65
N ASP A 226 11.45 -7.16 13.10
CA ASP A 226 12.74 -6.45 13.02
C ASP A 226 13.47 -6.79 11.72
N LEU A 227 13.80 -5.75 10.95
CA LEU A 227 14.67 -5.81 9.78
C LEU A 227 16.10 -5.47 10.22
N ASN A 228 16.98 -6.47 10.22
CA ASN A 228 18.34 -6.34 10.73
C ASN A 228 19.32 -5.92 9.63
N TYR A 229 20.25 -5.04 9.97
CA TYR A 229 21.29 -4.50 9.09
C TYR A 229 22.58 -4.27 9.87
N PHE A 230 23.66 -3.98 9.15
CA PHE A 230 24.91 -3.51 9.74
C PHE A 230 25.37 -2.24 9.04
N ALA A 231 26.04 -1.37 9.79
CA ALA A 231 26.77 -0.23 9.27
C ALA A 231 28.24 -0.32 9.68
N GLN A 232 29.14 0.21 8.85
CA GLN A 232 30.57 0.29 9.16
C GLN A 232 31.21 1.48 8.47
N ILE A 233 32.35 1.96 9.00
CA ILE A 233 33.24 2.84 8.25
C ILE A 233 33.78 2.07 7.04
N TYR A 234 33.77 2.71 5.88
CA TYR A 234 34.22 2.10 4.63
C TYR A 234 35.17 3.03 3.90
N ILE A 235 36.26 2.44 3.38
CA ILE A 235 37.26 3.14 2.56
C ILE A 235 37.23 2.47 1.20
N VAL A 236 37.01 3.25 0.16
CA VAL A 236 37.14 2.77 -1.22
C VAL A 236 38.63 2.58 -1.49
N ASP A 237 39.02 1.43 -2.07
CA ASP A 237 40.44 1.10 -2.24
C ASP A 237 41.20 2.11 -3.10
N SER A 238 40.53 2.76 -4.06
CA SER A 238 41.12 3.86 -4.85
C SER A 238 41.51 5.08 -4.01
N ASP A 239 40.79 5.32 -2.92
CA ASP A 239 40.94 6.52 -2.09
C ASP A 239 41.89 6.27 -0.93
N ARG A 240 42.18 5.00 -0.61
CA ARG A 240 42.98 4.57 0.56
C ARG A 240 44.35 5.25 0.66
N LYS A 241 44.98 5.58 -0.47
CA LYS A 241 46.29 6.28 -0.50
C LYS A 241 46.20 7.77 -0.16
N ASN A 242 45.01 8.35 -0.22
CA ASN A 242 44.75 9.79 -0.12
C ASN A 242 43.75 10.14 1.00
N ILE A 243 43.53 9.22 1.94
CA ILE A 243 42.63 9.45 3.07
C ILE A 243 43.22 10.48 4.05
N THR A 244 42.36 11.26 4.69
CA THR A 244 42.75 12.19 5.75
C THR A 244 41.92 11.96 7.00
N SER A 245 42.47 12.31 8.16
CA SER A 245 41.69 12.32 9.40
C SER A 245 40.60 13.39 9.35
N GLY A 246 39.50 13.11 10.05
CA GLY A 246 38.35 14.00 10.17
C GLY A 246 37.12 13.23 10.62
N ASN A 247 36.00 13.92 10.74
CA ASN A 247 34.72 13.33 11.10
C ASN A 247 34.08 12.64 9.90
N VAL A 248 33.36 11.55 10.15
CA VAL A 248 32.61 10.81 9.14
C VAL A 248 31.16 10.77 9.56
N ALA A 249 30.26 11.24 8.70
CA ALA A 249 28.83 11.06 8.86
C ALA A 249 28.21 10.59 7.54
N GLY A 250 27.20 9.74 7.65
CA GLY A 250 26.38 9.31 6.53
C GLY A 250 24.91 9.41 6.92
N GLN A 251 24.06 9.78 5.97
CA GLN A 251 22.63 9.86 6.20
C GLN A 251 21.88 9.15 5.07
N VAL A 252 20.92 8.32 5.48
CA VAL A 252 20.11 7.49 4.60
C VAL A 252 18.65 7.61 5.04
N TYR A 253 17.78 7.93 4.10
CA TYR A 253 16.34 7.81 4.27
C TYR A 253 15.89 6.41 3.90
N PHE A 254 14.85 5.93 4.55
CA PHE A 254 14.19 4.70 4.14
C PHE A 254 12.70 4.95 3.91
N ASN A 255 12.15 4.23 2.94
CA ASN A 255 10.73 4.24 2.62
C ASN A 255 10.21 2.81 2.59
N LEU A 256 9.08 2.59 3.27
CA LEU A 256 8.39 1.31 3.33
C LEU A 256 7.16 1.35 2.42
N THR A 257 7.07 0.39 1.50
CA THR A 257 5.91 0.20 0.63
C THR A 257 5.23 -1.12 0.97
N ILE A 258 3.90 -1.08 1.12
CA ILE A 258 3.07 -2.28 1.26
C ILE A 258 2.72 -2.78 -0.15
N GLU A 259 2.81 -4.09 -0.39
CA GLU A 259 2.41 -4.75 -1.65
C GLU A 259 1.10 -5.57 -1.52
#